data_AF-A0A2V9ZLA9-F1
#
_entry.id   AF-A0A2V9ZLA9-F1
#
_cell.length_a   1.000
_cell.length_b   1.000
_cell.length_c   1.000
_cell.angle_alpha   90.00
_cell.angle_beta   90.00
_cell.angle_gamma   90.00
#
_symmetry.space_group_name_H-M   'P 1'
#
loop_
_entity.id
_entity.type
_entity.pdbx_description
1 polymer ?
#
loop_
_entity_poly.entity_id
_entity_poly.type
_entity_poly.pdbx_seq_one_letter_code
_entity_poly.pdbx_strand_id
1 'polypeptide(L)' 'MRSHPSILQFYVCILLALVGFARAQHSNPTQTPVKPPARLISPEVHADGSVIFRFRAPHAQEVKLAREGAQPVAME' A
#
# COMPACT_ATOMS: atom_id res chain seq x y z
N MET A 1 -61.71 11.47 -15.35
CA MET A 1 -61.04 12.68 -14.82
C MET A 1 -59.58 12.33 -14.56
N ARG A 2 -58.67 12.70 -15.47
CA ARG A 2 -57.23 12.45 -15.32
C ARG A 2 -56.66 13.57 -14.44
N SER A 3 -56.38 13.26 -13.18
CA SER A 3 -55.65 14.16 -12.29
C SER A 3 -54.22 14.34 -12.82
N HIS A 4 -53.92 15.51 -13.39
CA HIS A 4 -52.57 15.86 -13.76
C HIS A 4 -51.72 15.99 -12.48
N PRO A 5 -50.54 15.35 -12.39
CA PRO A 5 -49.71 15.49 -11.21
C PRO A 5 -49.31 16.96 -11.02
N SER A 6 -49.57 17.49 -9.82
CA SER A 6 -49.23 18.87 -9.44
C SER A 6 -47.73 19.11 -9.66
N ILE A 7 -47.37 20.31 -10.13
CA ILE A 7 -45.98 20.74 -10.35
C ILE A 7 -45.10 20.47 -9.11
N LEU A 8 -45.69 20.58 -7.91
CA LEU A 8 -45.03 20.26 -6.64
C LEU A 8 -44.59 18.78 -6.55
N GLN A 9 -45.40 17.85 -7.07
CA GLN A 9 -45.09 16.42 -7.12
C GLN A 9 -43.85 16.16 -7.99
N PHE A 10 -43.71 16.87 -9.11
CA PHE A 10 -42.54 16.75 -9.98
C PHE A 10 -41.27 17.23 -9.27
N TYR A 11 -41.31 18.38 -8.60
CA TYR A 11 -40.16 18.89 -7.84
C TYR A 11 -39.75 17.96 -6.69
N VAL A 12 -40.72 17.37 -5.99
CA VAL A 12 -40.45 16.37 -4.94
C VAL A 12 -39.77 15.12 -5.52
N CYS A 13 -40.26 14.60 -6.65
CA CYS A 13 -39.63 13.45 -7.32
C CYS A 13 -38.19 13.75 -7.77
N ILE A 14 -37.93 14.94 -8.32
CA ILE A 14 -36.58 15.37 -8.73
C ILE A 14 -35.64 15.46 -7.51
N LEU A 15 -36.10 16.06 -6.41
CA LEU A 15 -35.31 16.15 -5.18
C LEU A 15 -34.97 14.75 -4.62
N LEU A 16 -35.94 13.84 -4.60
CA LEU A 16 -35.73 12.47 -4.13
C LEU A 16 -34.74 11.71 -5.03
N ALA A 17 -34.80 11.89 -6.35
CA ALA A 17 -33.87 11.27 -7.29
C ALA A 17 -32.43 11.79 -7.11
N LEU A 18 -32.25 13.10 -6.88
CA LEU A 18 -30.94 13.71 -6.66
C LEU A 18 -30.26 13.21 -5.38
N VAL A 19 -31.02 13.04 -4.29
CA VAL A 19 -30.49 12.53 -3.02
C VAL A 19 -30.05 11.06 -3.12
N GLY A 20 -30.75 10.25 -3.93
CA GLY A 20 -30.42 8.83 -4.14
C GLY A 20 -29.07 8.62 -4.87
N PHE A 21 -28.75 9.46 -5.86
CA PHE A 21 -27.50 9.35 -6.63
C PHE A 21 -26.24 9.61 -5.80
N ALA A 22 -26.31 10.50 -4.80
CA ALA A 22 -25.17 10.84 -3.95
C ALA A 22 -24.70 9.66 -3.06
N ARG A 23 -25.59 8.70 -2.77
CA ARG A 23 -25.27 7.53 -1.92
C ARG A 23 -24.59 6.39 -2.70
N ALA A 24 -24.81 6.30 -4.01
CA ALA A 24 -24.27 5.22 -4.84
C ALA A 24 -22.77 5.37 -5.20
N GLN A 25 -22.18 6.54 -4.96
CA GLN A 25 -20.78 6.82 -5.31
C GLN A 25 -19.77 6.48 -4.20
N HIS A 26 -20.19 5.93 -3.07
CA HIS A 26 -19.27 5.50 -2.01
C HIS A 26 -18.70 4.12 -2.31
N SER A 27 -17.95 3.99 -3.41
CA SER A 27 -17.11 2.82 -3.66
C SER A 27 -15.85 2.93 -2.80
N ASN A 28 -15.70 2.04 -1.81
CA ASN A 28 -14.46 1.88 -1.07
C ASN A 28 -13.40 1.29 -2.03
N PRO A 29 -12.27 1.95 -2.30
CA PRO A 29 -11.22 1.37 -3.12
C PRO A 29 -10.73 0.09 -2.46
N THR A 30 -10.96 -1.04 -3.12
CA THR A 30 -10.49 -2.36 -2.70
C THR A 30 -8.99 -2.31 -2.41
N GLN A 31 -8.62 -2.40 -1.14
CA GLN A 31 -7.23 -2.59 -0.74
C GLN A 31 -6.75 -3.95 -1.27
N THR A 32 -5.83 -3.93 -2.22
CA THR A 32 -5.11 -5.13 -2.62
C THR A 32 -4.33 -5.68 -1.43
N PRO A 33 -4.42 -6.99 -1.13
CA PRO A 33 -3.64 -7.57 -0.03
C PRO A 33 -2.14 -7.37 -0.27
N VAL A 34 -1.49 -6.55 0.56
CA VAL A 34 -0.03 -6.39 0.51
C VAL A 34 0.60 -7.66 1.06
N LYS A 35 1.26 -8.43 0.20
CA LYS A 35 2.04 -9.61 0.62
C LYS A 35 3.20 -9.16 1.51
N PRO A 36 3.42 -9.79 2.67
CA PRO A 36 4.59 -9.51 3.50
C PRO A 36 5.90 -9.66 2.71
N PRO A 37 6.90 -8.81 2.94
CA PRO A 37 8.19 -8.93 2.28
C PRO A 37 8.83 -10.29 2.59
N ALA A 38 9.51 -10.87 1.61
CA ALA A 38 10.23 -12.12 1.79
C ALA A 38 11.27 -12.01 2.92
N ARG A 39 11.51 -13.12 3.63
CA ARG A 39 12.57 -13.19 4.64
C ARG A 39 13.93 -12.99 3.96
N LEU A 40 14.74 -12.09 4.54
CA LEU A 40 16.11 -11.87 4.11
C LEU A 40 16.98 -13.03 4.62
N ILE A 41 17.70 -13.69 3.72
CA ILE A 41 18.69 -14.71 4.06
C ILE A 41 20.06 -14.07 3.90
N SER A 42 20.84 -14.03 4.98
CA SER A 42 22.21 -13.52 5.00
C SER A 42 22.95 -14.09 6.21
N PRO A 43 24.26 -14.38 6.13
CA PRO A 43 25.13 -14.28 4.94
C PRO A 43 24.84 -15.35 3.87
N GLU A 44 25.14 -15.03 2.61
CA GLU A 44 25.14 -15.99 1.49
C GLU A 44 26.58 -16.43 1.24
N VAL A 45 26.88 -17.74 1.33
CA VAL A 45 28.22 -18.30 1.13
C VAL A 45 28.23 -19.07 -0.18
N HIS A 46 29.13 -18.70 -1.08
CA HIS A 46 29.28 -19.29 -2.40
C HIS A 46 30.44 -20.30 -2.44
N ALA A 47 30.38 -21.23 -3.40
CA ALA A 47 31.38 -22.30 -3.55
C ALA A 47 32.78 -21.80 -3.96
N ASP A 48 32.86 -20.60 -4.55
CA ASP A 48 34.12 -19.90 -4.86
C ASP A 48 34.77 -19.26 -3.61
N GLY A 49 34.15 -19.41 -2.43
CA GLY A 49 34.61 -18.83 -1.18
C GLY A 49 34.12 -17.39 -0.93
N SER A 50 33.36 -16.80 -1.86
CA SER A 50 32.78 -15.48 -1.70
C SER A 50 31.66 -15.49 -0.65
N VAL A 51 31.58 -14.44 0.18
CA VAL A 51 30.51 -14.26 1.18
C VAL A 51 29.81 -12.92 0.95
N ILE A 52 28.50 -12.96 0.71
CA ILE A 52 27.67 -11.78 0.50
C ILE A 52 26.84 -11.50 1.76
N PHE A 53 27.01 -10.29 2.30
CA PHE A 53 26.23 -9.77 3.42
C PHE A 53 25.12 -8.87 2.89
N ARG A 54 23.92 -9.06 3.41
CA ARG A 54 22.75 -8.25 3.08
C ARG A 54 22.11 -7.81 4.37
N PHE A 55 21.88 -6.52 4.48
CA PHE A 55 21.29 -5.93 5.67
C PHE A 55 20.15 -5.00 5.26
N ARG A 56 18.96 -5.23 5.81
CA ARG A 56 17.80 -4.38 5.57
C ARG A 56 17.67 -3.40 6.72
N ALA A 57 18.07 -2.16 6.49
CA ALA A 57 17.99 -1.11 7.51
C ALA A 57 17.44 0.19 6.91
N PRO A 58 16.12 0.31 6.72
CA PRO A 58 15.49 1.42 6.00
C PRO A 58 15.67 2.80 6.66
N HIS A 59 16.14 2.84 7.90
CA HIS A 59 16.37 4.06 8.68
C HIS A 59 17.78 4.12 9.29
N ALA A 60 18.69 3.21 8.91
CA ALA A 60 20.06 3.30 9.39
C ALA A 60 20.76 4.49 8.74
N GLN A 61 21.54 5.20 9.56
CA GLN A 61 22.42 6.27 9.08
C GLN A 61 23.74 5.70 8.54
N GLU A 62 24.22 4.62 9.16
CA GLU A 62 25.47 3.96 8.78
C GLU A 62 25.37 2.47 9.09
N VAL A 63 25.97 1.65 8.22
CA VAL A 63 26.09 0.20 8.40
C VAL A 63 27.55 -0.16 8.19
N LYS A 64 28.13 -0.95 9.10
CA LYS A 64 29.53 -1.42 9.01
C LYS A 64 29.59 -2.94 9.09
N LEU A 65 30.41 -3.54 8.24
CA LEU A 65 30.77 -4.94 8.30
C LEU A 65 32.07 -5.10 9.09
N ALA A 66 31.99 -5.71 10.27
CA ALA A 66 33.14 -6.09 11.06
C ALA A 66 33.52 -7.54 10.74
N ARG A 67 34.81 -7.76 10.42
CA ARG A 67 35.37 -9.09 10.19
C ARG A 67 36.49 -9.32 11.19
N GLU A 68 36.67 -10.58 11.60
CA GLU A 68 37.74 -10.94 12.51
C GLU A 68 39.11 -10.51 11.97
N GLY A 69 39.92 -9.88 12.84
CA GLY A 69 41.26 -9.39 12.49
C GLY A 69 41.32 -8.21 11.52
N ALA A 70 40.17 -7.63 11.12
CA ALA A 70 40.10 -6.51 10.19
C ALA A 70 39.37 -5.31 10.80
N GLN A 71 39.69 -4.12 10.30
CA GLN A 71 38.94 -2.92 10.65
C GLN A 71 37.52 -2.99 10.05
N PRO A 72 36.49 -2.50 10.76
CA PRO A 72 35.15 -2.41 10.21
C PRO A 72 35.12 -1.56 8.95
N VAL A 73 34.46 -2.06 7.90
CA VAL A 73 34.31 -1.36 6.62
C VAL A 73 32.86 -0.93 6.47
N ALA A 74 32.60 0.25 5.89
CA ALA A 74 31.25 0.66 5.53
C ALA A 74 30.61 -0.37 4.59
N MET A 75 29.36 -0.73 4.85
CA MET A 75 28.56 -1.50 3.90
C MET A 75 27.92 -0.54 2.92
N GLU A 76 28.25 -0.72 1.64
CA GLU A 76 27.67 0.00 0.49
C GLU A 76 26.28 -0.54 0.11
#